data_AF-A0A951VZ87-F1
#
_entry.id   AF-A0A951VZ87-F1
#
_cell.length_a   1.000
_cell.length_b   1.000
_cell.length_c   1.000
_cell.angle_alpha   90.00
_cell.angle_beta   90.00
_cell.angle_gamma   90.00
#
_symmetry.space_group_name_H-M   'P 1'
#
loop_
_entity.id
_entity.type
_entity.pdbx_description
1 polymer ?
#
loop_
_entity_poly.entity_id
_entity_poly.type
_entity_poly.pdbx_seq_one_letter_code
_entity_poly.pdbx_strand_id
1 'polypeptide(L)'
;MAIANAVDEPERTALRNISATLSRLVFHLKEFETAATTLHQFSVDFDQHASKQLKLARTREVSIRQIDDSATLSFQLANQQSDVAISLQSIMNDLINSLSSLQSNTSILGQRSDDSLKIVAELVSASQNEIKAMQQISDSFHRIQEVMVIINEISDRTNLLALNASIEAARAGEAGRGFSIVATEVSKLADRTNGSVKEIESLITSASNNVNQGNVRNQQTSEVLFRLQNDLQSSQLSLHEFIGEFDSNLEKTSEVQTMVLNYSENALEVKSGSELQKKLLKQLRSDIEDFVTDLGYLEIQSAELAALADEMQRVQTLYKTMTEPFTL
;
A
#
# COMPACT_ATOMS: atom_id res chain seq x y z
N MET A 1 123.54 26.29 21.97
CA MET A 1 124.04 26.40 23.36
C MET A 1 123.51 27.70 23.94
N ALA A 2 122.79 27.78 25.05
CA ALA A 2 122.17 26.79 25.93
C ALA A 2 121.31 27.59 26.93
N ILE A 3 120.05 27.84 26.61
CA ILE A 3 118.97 27.96 27.62
C ILE A 3 117.79 27.11 27.12
N ALA A 4 118.13 25.91 26.64
CA ALA A 4 117.24 24.78 26.57
C ALA A 4 117.79 23.81 27.60
N ASN A 5 116.94 23.35 28.52
CA ASN A 5 117.18 22.39 29.62
C ASN A 5 117.36 23.03 31.00
N ALA A 6 116.22 23.37 31.60
CA ALA A 6 115.98 23.14 33.02
C ALA A 6 114.49 22.79 33.22
N VAL A 7 113.99 21.89 32.37
CA VAL A 7 112.79 21.10 32.65
C VAL A 7 113.33 19.68 32.64
N ASP A 8 113.33 19.03 33.80
CA ASP A 8 113.87 17.68 33.95
C ASP A 8 113.09 16.73 33.01
N GLU A 9 113.68 15.67 32.43
CA GLU A 9 112.91 14.74 31.55
C GLU A 9 111.59 14.20 32.16
N PRO A 10 111.51 13.97 33.49
CA PRO A 10 110.24 13.69 34.16
C PRO A 10 109.17 14.78 33.95
N GLU A 11 109.55 16.06 33.98
CA GLU A 11 108.61 17.19 33.83
C GLU A 11 108.12 17.34 32.39
N ARG A 12 108.96 17.13 31.37
CA ARG A 12 108.51 17.13 29.95
C ARG A 12 107.56 15.98 29.65
N THR A 13 107.83 14.81 30.22
CA THR A 13 106.96 13.64 30.12
C THR A 13 105.63 13.89 30.84
N ALA A 14 105.66 14.53 32.02
CA ALA A 14 104.45 14.94 32.75
C ALA A 14 103.62 15.96 31.95
N LEU A 15 104.23 16.98 31.35
CA LEU A 15 103.54 17.96 30.51
C LEU A 15 102.92 17.33 29.26
N ARG A 16 103.60 16.38 28.61
CA ARG A 16 103.04 15.60 27.50
C ARG A 16 101.84 14.75 27.92
N ASN A 17 101.92 14.10 29.08
CA ASN A 17 100.81 13.31 29.62
C ASN A 17 99.61 14.19 30.02
N ILE A 18 99.85 15.37 30.60
CA ILE A 18 98.81 16.36 30.91
C ILE A 18 98.16 16.87 29.62
N SER A 19 98.94 17.25 28.62
CA SER A 19 98.44 17.70 27.31
C SER A 19 97.61 16.63 26.59
N ALA A 20 98.06 15.36 26.60
CA ALA A 20 97.30 14.25 26.03
C ALA A 20 95.99 13.97 26.80
N THR A 21 96.01 14.12 28.12
CA THR A 21 94.83 13.97 28.98
C THR A 21 93.83 15.11 28.77
N LEU A 22 94.30 16.36 28.69
CA LEU A 22 93.50 17.54 28.36
C LEU A 22 92.87 17.42 26.97
N SER A 23 93.62 16.92 25.98
CA SER A 23 93.10 16.70 24.63
C SER A 23 91.99 15.64 24.61
N ARG A 24 92.14 14.54 25.36
CA ARG A 24 91.07 13.54 25.53
C ARG A 24 89.87 14.09 26.28
N LEU A 25 90.09 14.91 27.30
CA LEU A 25 89.03 15.57 28.06
C LEU A 25 88.22 16.52 27.17
N VAL A 26 88.88 17.36 26.37
CA VAL A 26 88.24 18.25 25.39
C VAL A 26 87.42 17.46 24.37
N PHE A 27 87.94 16.32 23.89
CA PHE A 27 87.20 15.44 22.99
C PHE A 27 85.92 14.90 23.65
N HIS A 28 86.00 14.34 24.86
CA HIS A 28 84.83 13.84 25.59
C HIS A 28 83.84 14.95 25.97
N LEU A 29 84.32 16.16 26.26
CA LEU A 29 83.44 17.33 26.51
C LEU A 29 82.61 17.68 25.27
N LYS A 30 83.18 17.53 24.06
CA LYS A 30 82.46 17.77 22.80
C LYS A 30 81.44 16.65 22.49
N GLU A 31 81.77 15.40 22.79
CA GLU A 31 80.81 14.29 22.70
C GLU A 31 79.64 14.49 23.68
N PHE A 32 79.95 14.93 24.91
CA PHE A 32 78.96 15.23 25.95
C PHE A 32 78.05 16.40 25.58
N GLU A 33 78.60 17.48 24.99
CA GLU A 33 77.85 18.61 24.42
C GLU A 33 76.87 18.17 23.34
N THR A 34 77.34 17.31 22.44
CA THR A 34 76.54 16.77 21.34
C THR A 34 75.40 15.90 21.89
N ALA A 35 75.69 15.05 22.87
CA ALA A 35 74.69 14.21 23.54
C ALA A 35 73.64 15.03 24.29
N ALA A 36 74.05 16.05 25.04
CA ALA A 36 73.13 16.95 25.76
C ALA A 36 72.21 17.71 24.79
N THR A 37 72.77 18.25 23.70
CA THR A 37 71.98 18.93 22.66
C THR A 37 70.99 17.99 21.99
N THR A 38 71.40 16.74 21.73
CA THR A 38 70.54 15.72 21.13
C THR A 38 69.40 15.31 22.07
N LEU A 39 69.67 15.13 23.36
CA LEU A 39 68.65 14.82 24.36
C LEU A 39 67.65 15.96 24.55
N HIS A 40 68.14 17.20 24.59
CA HIS A 40 67.30 18.38 24.65
C HIS A 40 66.38 18.48 23.42
N GLN A 41 66.93 18.33 22.21
CA GLN A 41 66.16 18.34 20.98
C GLN A 41 65.12 17.21 20.94
N PHE A 42 65.51 15.99 21.34
CA PHE A 42 64.60 14.85 21.43
C PHE A 42 63.43 15.15 22.38
N SER A 43 63.69 15.75 23.55
CA SER A 43 62.65 16.09 24.51
C SER A 43 61.65 17.12 23.96
N VAL A 44 62.16 18.16 23.30
CA VAL A 44 61.34 19.18 22.63
C VAL A 44 60.49 18.56 21.52
N ASP A 45 61.08 17.73 20.66
CA ASP A 45 60.36 17.05 19.59
C ASP A 45 59.31 16.09 20.16
N PHE A 46 59.65 15.35 21.22
CA PHE A 46 58.74 14.44 21.91
C PHE A 46 57.53 15.19 22.47
N ASP A 47 57.74 16.32 23.17
CA ASP A 47 56.66 17.13 23.76
C ASP A 47 55.70 17.66 22.68
N GLN A 48 56.23 18.14 21.56
CA GLN A 48 55.41 18.56 20.42
C GLN A 48 54.60 17.39 19.84
N HIS A 49 55.22 16.21 19.71
CA HIS A 49 54.54 15.00 19.24
C HIS A 49 53.47 14.51 20.22
N ALA A 50 53.74 14.51 21.52
CA ALA A 50 52.80 14.13 22.57
C ALA A 50 51.59 15.07 22.60
N SER A 51 51.82 16.39 22.58
CA SER A 51 50.77 17.41 22.45
C SER A 51 49.88 17.19 21.23
N LYS A 52 50.46 16.84 20.07
CA LYS A 52 49.69 16.52 18.86
C LYS A 52 48.86 15.25 19.03
N GLN A 53 49.41 14.21 19.65
CA GLN A 53 48.70 12.94 19.90
C GLN A 53 47.56 13.11 20.90
N LEU A 54 47.73 13.90 21.97
CA LEU A 54 46.66 14.24 22.91
C LEU A 54 45.50 14.97 22.21
N LYS A 55 45.80 15.89 21.29
CA LYS A 55 44.77 16.55 20.48
C LYS A 55 44.02 15.57 19.59
N LEU A 56 44.72 14.61 18.98
CA LEU A 56 44.10 13.55 18.18
C LEU A 56 43.23 12.62 19.05
N ALA A 57 43.69 12.23 20.24
CA ALA A 57 42.92 11.43 21.19
C ALA A 57 41.61 12.13 21.59
N ARG A 58 41.66 13.43 21.93
CA ARG A 58 40.45 14.23 22.21
C ARG A 58 39.49 14.30 21.01
N THR A 59 40.02 14.39 19.80
CA THR A 59 39.20 14.42 18.58
C THR A 59 38.51 13.07 18.36
N ARG A 60 39.23 11.96 18.57
CA ARG A 60 38.67 10.60 18.50
C ARG A 60 37.58 10.37 19.56
N GLU A 61 37.75 10.87 20.78
CA GLU A 61 36.71 10.83 21.81
C GLU A 61 35.40 11.51 21.37
N VAL A 62 35.50 12.67 20.72
CA VAL A 62 34.32 13.34 20.15
C VAL A 62 33.68 12.48 19.07
N SER A 63 34.48 11.89 18.17
CA SER A 63 33.96 10.98 17.14
C SER A 63 33.29 9.74 17.73
N ILE A 64 33.85 9.14 18.79
CA ILE A 64 33.25 7.99 19.49
C ILE A 64 31.87 8.34 20.01
N ARG A 65 31.71 9.50 20.67
CA ARG A 65 30.40 9.94 21.17
C ARG A 65 29.39 10.11 20.04
N GLN A 66 29.79 10.74 18.94
CA GLN A 66 28.92 10.92 17.77
C GLN A 66 28.47 9.57 17.18
N ILE A 67 29.37 8.60 17.11
CA ILE A 67 29.05 7.26 16.60
C ILE A 67 28.16 6.49 17.60
N ASP A 68 28.36 6.66 18.92
CA ASP A 68 27.52 6.03 19.96
C ASP A 68 26.08 6.58 19.94
N ASP A 69 25.93 7.89 19.78
CA ASP A 69 24.63 8.55 19.60
C ASP A 69 23.95 8.03 18.33
N SER A 70 24.68 7.93 17.21
CA SER A 70 24.18 7.38 15.95
C SER A 70 23.77 5.92 16.07
N ALA A 71 24.54 5.08 16.77
CA ALA A 71 24.21 3.68 17.00
C ALA A 71 22.96 3.54 17.89
N THR A 72 22.79 4.43 18.87
CA THR A 72 21.59 4.47 19.71
C THR A 72 20.35 4.84 18.91
N LEU A 73 20.44 5.87 18.07
CA LEU A 73 19.35 6.27 17.19
C LEU A 73 18.99 5.16 16.19
N SER A 74 20.01 4.52 15.59
CA SER A 74 19.82 3.42 14.63
C SER A 74 19.10 2.23 15.28
N PHE A 75 19.47 1.87 16.51
CA PHE A 75 18.80 0.83 17.28
C PHE A 75 17.34 1.18 17.60
N GLN A 76 17.05 2.44 17.96
CA GLN A 76 15.68 2.90 18.22
C GLN A 76 14.82 2.85 16.96
N LEU A 77 15.35 3.35 15.84
CA LEU A 77 14.69 3.29 14.53
C LEU A 77 14.41 1.84 14.12
N ALA A 78 15.35 0.92 14.34
CA ALA A 78 15.15 -0.50 14.06
C ALA A 78 14.01 -1.12 14.90
N ASN A 79 13.87 -0.76 16.18
CA ASN A 79 12.73 -1.24 16.98
C ASN A 79 11.41 -0.68 16.46
N GLN A 80 11.34 0.62 16.14
CA GLN A 80 10.15 1.22 15.52
C GLN A 80 9.82 0.57 14.18
N GLN A 81 10.84 0.25 13.39
CA GLN A 81 10.72 -0.45 12.12
C GLN A 81 10.07 -1.83 12.31
N SER A 82 10.51 -2.59 13.33
CA SER A 82 9.93 -3.88 13.69
C SER A 82 8.46 -3.76 14.12
N ASP A 83 8.11 -2.75 14.91
CA ASP A 83 6.72 -2.52 15.35
C ASP A 83 5.80 -2.21 14.16
N VAL A 84 6.29 -1.37 13.21
CA VAL A 84 5.58 -1.08 11.97
C VAL A 84 5.41 -2.34 11.12
N ALA A 85 6.44 -3.18 11.02
CA ALA A 85 6.36 -4.44 10.26
C ALA A 85 5.29 -5.38 10.82
N ILE A 86 5.23 -5.55 12.14
CA ILE A 86 4.23 -6.38 12.82
C ILE A 86 2.81 -5.85 12.56
N SER A 87 2.62 -4.54 12.70
CA SER A 87 1.33 -3.89 12.46
C SER A 87 0.88 -4.06 11.00
N LEU A 88 1.79 -3.82 10.04
CA LEU A 88 1.53 -4.04 8.63
C LEU A 88 1.17 -5.50 8.34
N GLN A 89 1.86 -6.46 8.95
CA GLN A 89 1.55 -7.88 8.74
C GLN A 89 0.13 -8.25 9.21
N SER A 90 -0.34 -7.66 10.32
CA SER A 90 -1.73 -7.82 10.77
C SER A 90 -2.72 -7.25 9.76
N ILE A 91 -2.49 -6.00 9.32
CA ILE A 91 -3.35 -5.32 8.34
C ILE A 91 -3.43 -6.12 7.03
N MET A 92 -2.30 -6.68 6.59
CA MET A 92 -2.23 -7.49 5.38
C MET A 92 -3.06 -8.78 5.49
N ASN A 93 -3.01 -9.45 6.64
CA ASN A 93 -3.84 -10.64 6.88
C ASN A 93 -5.33 -10.28 6.88
N ASP A 94 -5.72 -9.17 7.51
CA ASP A 94 -7.10 -8.69 7.51
C ASP A 94 -7.57 -8.32 6.08
N LEU A 95 -6.69 -7.73 5.28
CA LEU A 95 -6.95 -7.41 3.88
C LEU A 95 -7.16 -8.68 3.04
N ILE A 96 -6.32 -9.71 3.19
CA ILE A 96 -6.49 -11.01 2.51
C ILE A 96 -7.84 -11.64 2.86
N ASN A 97 -8.19 -11.67 4.15
CA ASN A 97 -9.46 -12.21 4.61
C ASN A 97 -10.66 -11.43 4.06
N SER A 98 -10.55 -10.10 4.01
CA SER A 98 -11.58 -9.22 3.46
C SER A 98 -11.76 -9.43 1.95
N LEU A 99 -10.66 -9.48 1.19
CA LEU A 99 -10.68 -9.74 -0.26
C LEU A 99 -11.27 -11.12 -0.57
N SER A 100 -10.87 -12.16 0.17
CA SER A 100 -11.41 -13.51 0.01
C SER A 100 -12.91 -13.57 0.27
N SER A 101 -13.37 -12.84 1.29
CA SER A 101 -14.80 -12.73 1.62
C SER A 101 -15.58 -11.99 0.53
N LEU A 102 -15.03 -10.92 -0.02
CA LEU A 102 -15.62 -10.17 -1.14
C LEU A 102 -15.70 -11.02 -2.41
N GLN A 103 -14.67 -11.80 -2.72
CA GLN A 103 -14.65 -12.72 -3.85
C GLN A 103 -15.75 -13.79 -3.71
N SER A 104 -15.89 -14.38 -2.53
CA SER A 104 -16.97 -15.34 -2.22
C SER A 104 -18.35 -14.71 -2.39
N ASN A 105 -18.57 -13.53 -1.80
CA ASN A 105 -19.85 -12.82 -1.92
C ASN A 105 -20.18 -12.46 -3.37
N THR A 106 -19.19 -12.05 -4.15
CA THR A 106 -19.35 -11.70 -5.58
C THR A 106 -19.69 -12.94 -6.41
N SER A 107 -19.08 -14.08 -6.11
CA SER A 107 -19.44 -15.36 -6.72
C SER A 107 -20.89 -15.75 -6.41
N ILE A 108 -21.34 -15.58 -5.16
CA ILE A 108 -22.74 -15.86 -4.77
C ILE A 108 -23.70 -14.91 -5.49
N LEU A 109 -23.35 -13.62 -5.60
CA LEU A 109 -24.14 -12.65 -6.37
C LEU A 109 -24.20 -13.03 -7.85
N GLY A 110 -23.11 -13.52 -8.43
CA GLY A 110 -23.07 -14.03 -9.81
C GLY A 110 -24.07 -15.16 -10.03
N GLN A 111 -24.07 -16.17 -9.14
CA GLN A 111 -25.03 -17.27 -9.20
C GLN A 111 -26.48 -16.80 -9.05
N ARG A 112 -26.75 -15.86 -8.15
CA ARG A 112 -28.09 -15.28 -7.97
C ARG A 112 -28.54 -14.47 -9.19
N SER A 113 -27.60 -13.79 -9.86
CA SER A 113 -27.88 -13.06 -11.10
C SER A 113 -28.24 -14.03 -12.23
N ASP A 114 -27.53 -15.15 -12.36
CA ASP A 114 -27.86 -16.22 -13.32
C ASP A 114 -29.25 -16.79 -13.09
N ASP A 115 -29.62 -17.07 -11.83
CA ASP A 115 -30.95 -17.57 -11.50
C ASP A 115 -32.04 -16.53 -11.77
N SER A 116 -31.76 -15.25 -11.49
CA SER A 116 -32.68 -14.15 -11.81
C SER A 116 -32.89 -14.02 -13.32
N LEU A 117 -31.84 -14.21 -14.14
CA LEU A 117 -31.96 -14.21 -15.60
C LEU A 117 -32.85 -15.35 -16.11
N LYS A 118 -32.77 -16.55 -15.52
CA LYS A 118 -33.67 -17.67 -15.86
C LYS A 118 -35.12 -17.32 -15.55
N ILE A 119 -35.39 -16.77 -14.36
CA ILE A 119 -36.73 -16.36 -13.95
C ILE A 119 -37.29 -15.29 -14.89
N VAL A 120 -36.48 -14.27 -15.25
CA VAL A 120 -36.90 -13.23 -16.18
C VAL A 120 -37.19 -13.80 -17.57
N ALA A 121 -36.39 -14.74 -18.05
CA ALA A 121 -36.64 -15.41 -19.32
C ALA A 121 -37.98 -16.18 -19.32
N GLU A 122 -38.30 -16.87 -18.21
CA GLU A 122 -39.60 -17.53 -18.03
C GLU A 122 -40.75 -16.52 -18.02
N LEU A 123 -40.60 -15.39 -17.32
CA LEU A 123 -41.60 -14.32 -17.28
C LEU A 123 -41.84 -13.67 -18.65
N VAL A 124 -40.78 -13.46 -19.43
CA VAL A 124 -40.90 -12.95 -20.81
C VAL A 124 -41.71 -13.94 -21.67
N SER A 125 -41.42 -15.24 -21.57
CA SER A 125 -42.17 -16.28 -22.28
C SER A 125 -43.64 -16.33 -21.85
N ALA A 126 -43.91 -16.27 -20.55
CA ALA A 126 -45.27 -16.24 -20.01
C ALA A 126 -46.06 -15.02 -20.51
N SER A 127 -45.44 -13.82 -20.49
CA SER A 127 -46.06 -12.59 -20.99
C SER A 127 -46.40 -12.67 -22.47
N GLN A 128 -45.50 -13.23 -23.29
CA GLN A 128 -45.77 -13.47 -24.72
C GLN A 128 -46.94 -14.44 -24.95
N ASN A 129 -47.07 -15.49 -24.13
CA ASN A 129 -48.20 -16.41 -24.21
C ASN A 129 -49.52 -15.74 -23.82
N GLU A 130 -49.49 -14.86 -22.82
CA GLU A 130 -50.68 -14.11 -22.38
C GLU A 130 -51.16 -13.12 -23.46
N ILE A 131 -50.23 -12.42 -24.12
CA ILE A 131 -50.55 -11.55 -25.27
C ILE A 131 -51.23 -12.36 -26.38
N LYS A 132 -50.71 -13.56 -26.71
CA LYS A 132 -51.33 -14.44 -27.71
C LYS A 132 -52.74 -14.89 -27.31
N ALA A 133 -52.95 -15.24 -26.04
CA ALA A 133 -54.27 -15.64 -25.53
C ALA A 133 -55.29 -14.49 -25.62
N MET A 134 -54.89 -13.28 -25.24
CA MET A 134 -55.74 -12.09 -25.35
C MET A 134 -56.07 -11.74 -26.81
N GLN A 135 -55.12 -11.95 -27.73
CA GLN A 135 -55.37 -11.82 -29.17
C GLN A 135 -56.45 -12.80 -29.64
N GLN A 136 -56.37 -14.07 -29.24
CA GLN A 136 -57.38 -15.09 -29.57
C GLN A 136 -58.77 -14.77 -28.99
N ILE A 137 -58.82 -14.20 -27.78
CA ILE A 137 -60.08 -13.73 -27.17
C ILE A 137 -60.65 -12.56 -27.97
N SER A 138 -59.81 -11.60 -28.37
CA SER A 138 -60.22 -10.47 -29.21
C SER A 138 -60.81 -10.95 -30.54
N ASP A 139 -60.17 -11.90 -31.21
CA ASP A 139 -60.65 -12.48 -32.46
C ASP A 139 -61.99 -13.21 -32.26
N SER A 140 -62.18 -13.87 -31.10
CA SER A 140 -63.44 -14.53 -30.74
C SER A 140 -64.57 -13.52 -30.53
N PHE A 141 -64.31 -12.38 -29.89
CA PHE A 141 -65.30 -11.31 -29.76
C PHE A 141 -65.70 -10.70 -31.10
N HIS A 142 -64.76 -10.59 -32.04
CA HIS A 142 -65.07 -10.11 -33.39
C HIS A 142 -66.04 -11.06 -34.11
N ARG A 143 -65.80 -12.36 -34.04
CA ARG A 143 -66.72 -13.39 -34.56
C ARG A 143 -68.09 -13.36 -33.88
N ILE A 144 -68.14 -13.08 -32.57
CA ILE A 144 -69.43 -12.92 -31.87
C ILE A 144 -70.17 -11.69 -32.39
N GLN A 145 -69.49 -10.55 -32.59
CA GLN A 145 -70.10 -9.36 -33.19
C GLN A 145 -70.70 -9.65 -34.57
N GLU A 146 -70.01 -10.38 -35.43
CA GLU A 146 -70.55 -10.80 -36.74
C GLU A 146 -71.85 -11.61 -36.59
N VAL A 147 -71.89 -12.54 -35.63
CA VAL A 147 -73.10 -13.32 -35.35
C VAL A 147 -74.23 -12.43 -34.80
N MET A 148 -73.93 -11.45 -33.94
CA MET A 148 -74.93 -10.53 -33.42
C MET A 148 -75.60 -9.71 -34.53
N VAL A 149 -74.83 -9.25 -35.53
CA VAL A 149 -75.35 -8.55 -36.71
C VAL A 149 -76.35 -9.45 -37.46
N ILE A 150 -76.02 -10.71 -37.69
CA ILE A 150 -76.92 -11.68 -38.35
C ILE A 150 -78.20 -11.91 -37.54
N ILE A 151 -78.10 -12.03 -36.21
CA ILE A 151 -79.28 -12.21 -35.35
C ILE A 151 -80.18 -10.97 -35.41
N ASN A 152 -79.61 -9.77 -35.38
CA ASN A 152 -80.35 -8.52 -35.53
C ASN A 152 -81.08 -8.48 -36.88
N GLU A 153 -80.41 -8.85 -37.98
CA GLU A 153 -81.03 -8.95 -39.31
C GLU A 153 -82.18 -9.97 -39.36
N ILE A 154 -82.03 -11.14 -38.72
CA ILE A 154 -83.07 -12.16 -38.64
C ILE A 154 -84.28 -11.63 -37.85
N SER A 155 -84.02 -10.96 -36.73
CA SER A 155 -85.08 -10.39 -35.89
C SER A 155 -85.85 -9.31 -36.62
N ASP A 156 -85.17 -8.40 -37.32
CA ASP A 156 -85.80 -7.37 -38.17
C ASP A 156 -86.65 -7.99 -39.29
N ARG A 157 -86.14 -9.03 -39.97
CA ARG A 157 -86.92 -9.78 -40.98
C ARG A 157 -88.13 -10.47 -40.37
N THR A 158 -87.99 -11.05 -39.17
CA THR A 158 -89.07 -11.71 -38.44
C THR A 158 -90.15 -10.70 -38.04
N ASN A 159 -89.74 -9.51 -37.60
CA ASN A 159 -90.66 -8.42 -37.27
C ASN A 159 -91.44 -7.95 -38.50
N LEU A 160 -90.77 -7.80 -39.65
CA LEU A 160 -91.42 -7.46 -40.92
C LEU A 160 -92.39 -8.55 -41.38
N LEU A 161 -92.03 -9.84 -41.24
CA LEU A 161 -92.92 -10.97 -41.54
C LEU A 161 -94.15 -10.97 -40.63
N ALA A 162 -93.97 -10.73 -39.34
CA ALA A 162 -95.04 -10.63 -38.36
C ALA A 162 -95.98 -9.46 -38.65
N LEU A 163 -95.43 -8.30 -39.04
CA LEU A 163 -96.21 -7.13 -39.47
C LEU A 163 -97.07 -7.47 -40.69
N ASN A 164 -96.47 -8.09 -41.72
CA ASN A 164 -97.19 -8.51 -42.92
C ASN A 164 -98.30 -9.52 -42.60
N ALA A 165 -98.03 -10.48 -41.71
CA ALA A 165 -99.04 -11.45 -41.26
C ALA A 165 -100.18 -10.78 -40.47
N SER A 166 -99.87 -9.76 -39.66
CA SER A 166 -100.87 -9.00 -38.90
C SER A 166 -101.79 -8.20 -39.84
N ILE A 167 -101.22 -7.58 -40.89
CA ILE A 167 -101.97 -6.90 -41.94
C ILE A 167 -102.92 -7.87 -42.67
N GLU A 168 -102.42 -9.03 -43.09
CA GLU A 168 -103.24 -10.00 -43.83
C GLU A 168 -104.31 -10.66 -42.94
N ALA A 169 -104.00 -10.88 -41.66
CA ALA A 169 -104.98 -11.33 -40.66
C ALA A 169 -106.10 -10.30 -40.43
N ALA A 170 -105.79 -9.00 -40.40
CA ALA A 170 -106.81 -7.95 -40.33
C ALA A 170 -107.68 -7.93 -41.61
N ARG A 171 -107.09 -8.24 -42.76
CA ARG A 171 -107.76 -8.32 -44.07
C ARG A 171 -108.78 -9.46 -44.15
N ALA A 172 -108.53 -10.57 -43.46
CA ALA A 172 -109.42 -11.73 -43.38
C ALA A 172 -110.60 -11.56 -42.39
N GLY A 173 -110.71 -10.42 -41.70
CA GLY A 173 -111.84 -10.11 -40.80
C GLY A 173 -111.94 -11.07 -39.61
N GLU A 174 -113.14 -11.59 -39.32
CA GLU A 174 -113.35 -12.50 -38.18
C GLU A 174 -112.57 -13.82 -38.29
N ALA A 175 -112.35 -14.33 -39.51
CA ALA A 175 -111.59 -15.57 -39.73
C ALA A 175 -110.09 -15.43 -39.42
N GLY A 176 -109.55 -14.20 -39.48
CA GLY A 176 -108.14 -13.90 -39.23
C GLY A 176 -107.80 -13.58 -37.77
N ARG A 177 -108.80 -13.50 -36.88
CA ARG A 177 -108.64 -12.98 -35.51
C ARG A 177 -107.59 -13.76 -34.68
N GLY A 178 -107.55 -15.08 -34.82
CA GLY A 178 -106.52 -15.93 -34.18
C GLY A 178 -105.12 -15.71 -34.75
N PHE A 179 -105.00 -15.53 -36.07
CA PHE A 179 -103.72 -15.23 -36.74
C PHE A 179 -103.17 -13.85 -36.38
N SER A 180 -104.03 -12.85 -36.19
CA SER A 180 -103.63 -11.51 -35.78
C SER A 180 -103.00 -11.49 -34.37
N ILE A 181 -103.53 -12.29 -33.45
CA ILE A 181 -102.96 -12.44 -32.09
C ILE A 181 -101.56 -13.06 -32.18
N VAL A 182 -101.41 -14.13 -32.95
CA VAL A 182 -100.10 -14.79 -33.14
C VAL A 182 -99.11 -13.82 -33.79
N ALA A 183 -99.50 -13.11 -34.85
CA ALA A 183 -98.65 -12.15 -35.54
C ALA A 183 -98.17 -11.03 -34.61
N THR A 184 -99.05 -10.50 -33.75
CA THR A 184 -98.68 -9.49 -32.75
C THR A 184 -97.68 -10.02 -31.73
N GLU A 185 -97.84 -11.27 -31.29
CA GLU A 185 -96.93 -11.89 -30.32
C GLU A 185 -95.56 -12.19 -30.94
N VAL A 186 -95.52 -12.60 -32.21
CA VAL A 186 -94.26 -12.77 -32.96
C VAL A 186 -93.53 -11.43 -33.14
N SER A 187 -94.25 -10.35 -33.45
CA SER A 187 -93.65 -9.00 -33.54
C SER A 187 -93.06 -8.54 -32.21
N LYS A 188 -93.78 -8.70 -31.10
CA LYS A 188 -93.24 -8.42 -29.75
C LYS A 188 -92.03 -9.28 -29.41
N LEU A 189 -92.02 -10.54 -29.82
CA LEU A 189 -90.87 -11.43 -29.61
C LEU A 189 -89.66 -10.94 -30.40
N ALA A 190 -89.84 -10.53 -31.65
CA ALA A 190 -88.79 -9.94 -32.47
C ALA A 190 -88.24 -8.65 -31.83
N ASP A 191 -89.10 -7.71 -31.42
CA ASP A 191 -88.66 -6.48 -30.74
C ASP A 191 -87.89 -6.78 -29.43
N ARG A 192 -88.33 -7.78 -28.66
CA ARG A 192 -87.59 -8.25 -27.47
C ARG A 192 -86.22 -8.84 -27.84
N THR A 193 -86.15 -9.63 -28.91
CA THR A 193 -84.88 -10.16 -29.42
C THR A 193 -83.92 -9.04 -29.81
N ASN A 194 -84.39 -8.02 -30.54
CA ASN A 194 -83.59 -6.84 -30.89
C ASN A 194 -83.07 -6.09 -29.65
N GLY A 195 -83.92 -5.94 -28.61
CA GLY A 195 -83.51 -5.38 -27.33
C GLY A 195 -82.37 -6.15 -26.68
N SER A 196 -82.52 -7.49 -26.58
CA SER A 196 -81.48 -8.37 -26.04
C SER A 196 -80.20 -8.37 -26.88
N VAL A 197 -80.30 -8.30 -28.21
CA VAL A 197 -79.14 -8.23 -29.11
C VAL A 197 -78.31 -6.99 -28.84
N LYS A 198 -78.94 -5.82 -28.71
CA LYS A 198 -78.25 -4.55 -28.40
C LYS A 198 -77.57 -4.59 -27.03
N GLU A 199 -78.20 -5.22 -26.05
CA GLU A 199 -77.60 -5.38 -24.71
C GLU A 199 -76.35 -6.28 -24.78
N ILE A 200 -76.41 -7.40 -25.52
CA ILE A 200 -75.26 -8.28 -25.75
C ILE A 200 -74.15 -7.55 -26.52
N GLU A 201 -74.46 -6.79 -27.58
CA GLU A 201 -73.47 -5.99 -28.31
C GLU A 201 -72.73 -5.00 -27.41
N SER A 202 -73.44 -4.34 -26.50
CA SER A 202 -72.86 -3.43 -25.50
C SER A 202 -71.90 -4.17 -24.56
N LEU A 203 -72.29 -5.36 -24.07
CA LEU A 203 -71.45 -6.20 -23.23
C LEU A 203 -70.18 -6.68 -23.96
N ILE A 204 -70.32 -7.13 -25.21
CA ILE A 204 -69.19 -7.58 -26.03
C ILE A 204 -68.23 -6.43 -26.34
N THR A 205 -68.75 -5.25 -26.68
CA THR A 205 -67.94 -4.05 -26.92
C THR A 205 -67.16 -3.67 -25.66
N SER A 206 -67.82 -3.70 -24.50
CA SER A 206 -67.17 -3.44 -23.22
C SER A 206 -66.09 -4.47 -22.90
N ALA A 207 -66.36 -5.76 -23.14
CA ALA A 207 -65.40 -6.84 -22.93
C ALA A 207 -64.18 -6.73 -23.87
N SER A 208 -64.40 -6.40 -25.15
CA SER A 208 -63.33 -6.14 -26.13
C SER A 208 -62.44 -4.97 -25.70
N ASN A 209 -63.03 -3.87 -25.24
CA ASN A 209 -62.27 -2.74 -24.69
C ASN A 209 -61.43 -3.12 -23.46
N ASN A 210 -61.93 -4.00 -22.60
CA ASN A 210 -61.18 -4.49 -21.45
C ASN A 210 -59.98 -5.37 -21.87
N VAL A 211 -60.17 -6.24 -22.88
CA VAL A 211 -59.07 -7.06 -23.44
C VAL A 211 -58.00 -6.17 -24.09
N ASN A 212 -58.39 -5.16 -24.86
CA ASN A 212 -57.44 -4.23 -25.47
C ASN A 212 -56.62 -3.48 -24.42
N GLN A 213 -57.24 -3.03 -23.32
CA GLN A 213 -56.52 -2.43 -22.20
C GLN A 213 -55.57 -3.43 -21.52
N GLY A 214 -55.98 -4.69 -21.38
CA GLY A 214 -55.13 -5.78 -20.88
C GLY A 214 -53.90 -6.00 -21.75
N ASN A 215 -54.08 -6.02 -23.08
CA ASN A 215 -52.97 -6.14 -24.04
C ASN A 215 -51.97 -4.99 -23.92
N VAL A 216 -52.41 -3.75 -23.82
CA VAL A 216 -51.53 -2.59 -23.63
C VAL A 216 -50.72 -2.73 -22.33
N ARG A 217 -51.36 -3.17 -21.23
CA ARG A 217 -50.65 -3.41 -19.97
C ARG A 217 -49.63 -4.55 -20.08
N ASN A 218 -49.95 -5.63 -20.78
CA ASN A 218 -48.99 -6.73 -20.98
C ASN A 218 -47.82 -6.35 -21.88
N GLN A 219 -48.03 -5.50 -22.89
CA GLN A 219 -46.93 -4.94 -23.68
C GLN A 219 -46.00 -4.07 -22.81
N GLN A 220 -46.56 -3.20 -21.97
CA GLN A 220 -45.77 -2.41 -21.02
C GLN A 220 -44.99 -3.30 -20.04
N THR A 221 -45.61 -4.36 -19.52
CA THR A 221 -44.93 -5.35 -18.67
C THR A 221 -43.78 -6.02 -19.42
N SER A 222 -43.97 -6.43 -20.69
CA SER A 222 -42.92 -7.01 -21.53
C SER A 222 -41.74 -6.04 -21.72
N GLU A 223 -41.98 -4.76 -21.94
CA GLU A 223 -40.92 -3.75 -22.05
C GLU A 223 -40.11 -3.58 -20.74
N VAL A 224 -40.78 -3.64 -19.59
CA VAL A 224 -40.11 -3.61 -18.28
C VAL A 224 -39.25 -4.86 -18.09
N LEU A 225 -39.77 -6.05 -18.44
CA LEU A 225 -39.02 -7.30 -18.34
C LEU A 225 -37.78 -7.32 -19.24
N PHE A 226 -37.86 -6.76 -20.46
CA PHE A 226 -36.70 -6.62 -21.34
C PHE A 226 -35.62 -5.71 -20.76
N ARG A 227 -36.01 -4.58 -20.15
CA ARG A 227 -35.06 -3.69 -19.47
C ARG A 227 -34.41 -4.41 -18.28
N LEU A 228 -35.20 -5.09 -17.46
CA LEU A 228 -34.70 -5.88 -16.34
C LEU A 228 -33.71 -6.96 -16.78
N GLN A 229 -33.96 -7.62 -17.90
CA GLN A 229 -33.03 -8.61 -18.47
C GLN A 229 -31.68 -7.97 -18.83
N ASN A 230 -31.69 -6.82 -19.50
CA ASN A 230 -30.46 -6.11 -19.88
C ASN A 230 -29.68 -5.61 -18.66
N ASP A 231 -30.38 -5.12 -17.62
CA ASP A 231 -29.76 -4.65 -16.38
C ASP A 231 -29.09 -5.82 -15.63
N LEU A 232 -29.73 -7.00 -15.58
CA LEU A 232 -29.15 -8.21 -15.00
C LEU A 232 -27.94 -8.72 -15.77
N GLN A 233 -27.97 -8.68 -17.11
CA GLN A 233 -26.81 -9.04 -17.93
C GLN A 233 -25.63 -8.08 -17.71
N SER A 234 -25.91 -6.78 -17.63
CA SER A 234 -24.89 -5.77 -17.33
C SER A 234 -24.30 -5.98 -15.93
N SER A 235 -25.15 -6.28 -14.94
CA SER A 235 -24.72 -6.61 -13.58
C SER A 235 -23.82 -7.85 -13.55
N GLN A 236 -24.13 -8.88 -14.36
CA GLN A 236 -23.31 -10.08 -14.47
C GLN A 236 -21.91 -9.81 -15.02
N LEU A 237 -21.80 -8.94 -16.04
CA LEU A 237 -20.51 -8.52 -16.58
C LEU A 237 -19.66 -7.81 -15.51
N SER A 238 -20.26 -6.88 -14.77
CA SER A 238 -19.56 -6.18 -13.68
C SER A 238 -19.13 -7.10 -12.54
N LEU A 239 -19.94 -8.11 -12.19
CA LEU A 239 -19.55 -9.11 -11.19
C LEU A 239 -18.35 -9.95 -11.65
N HIS A 240 -18.26 -10.27 -12.94
CA HIS A 240 -17.10 -10.98 -13.49
C HIS A 240 -15.83 -10.11 -13.45
N GLU A 241 -15.95 -8.83 -13.77
CA GLU A 241 -14.85 -7.86 -13.67
C GLU A 241 -14.32 -7.74 -12.23
N PHE A 242 -15.22 -7.65 -11.25
CA PHE A 242 -14.84 -7.60 -9.83
C PHE A 242 -14.04 -8.84 -9.38
N ILE A 243 -14.37 -10.04 -9.87
CA ILE A 243 -13.58 -11.24 -9.55
C ILE A 243 -12.15 -11.08 -10.04
N GLY A 244 -11.95 -10.60 -11.27
CA GLY A 244 -10.61 -10.33 -11.80
C GLY A 244 -9.86 -9.25 -11.03
N GLU A 245 -10.55 -8.20 -10.58
CA GLU A 245 -9.96 -7.17 -9.71
C GLU A 245 -9.53 -7.73 -8.35
N PHE A 246 -10.33 -8.61 -7.74
CA PHE A 246 -9.97 -9.25 -6.48
C PHE A 246 -8.74 -10.14 -6.61
N ASP A 247 -8.62 -10.93 -7.68
CA ASP A 247 -7.44 -11.75 -7.95
C ASP A 247 -6.18 -10.88 -8.09
N SER A 248 -6.25 -9.76 -8.84
CA SER A 248 -5.14 -8.82 -8.96
C SER A 248 -4.78 -8.16 -7.61
N ASN A 249 -5.78 -7.82 -6.80
CA ASN A 249 -5.53 -7.23 -5.48
C ASN A 249 -4.92 -8.24 -4.50
N LEU A 250 -5.30 -9.52 -4.58
CA LEU A 250 -4.67 -10.58 -3.79
C LEU A 250 -3.20 -10.76 -4.16
N GLU A 251 -2.86 -10.72 -5.45
CA GLU A 251 -1.47 -10.78 -5.92
C GLU A 251 -0.64 -9.61 -5.37
N LYS A 252 -1.12 -8.37 -5.55
CA LYS A 252 -0.47 -7.17 -4.99
C LYS A 252 -0.33 -7.23 -3.48
N THR A 253 -1.32 -7.81 -2.80
CA THR A 253 -1.29 -8.00 -1.35
C THR A 253 -0.20 -9.01 -0.97
N SER A 254 -0.02 -10.08 -1.72
CA SER A 254 1.08 -11.03 -1.51
C SER A 254 2.47 -10.40 -1.72
N GLU A 255 2.61 -9.54 -2.75
CA GLU A 255 3.85 -8.80 -2.99
C GLU A 255 4.20 -7.88 -1.81
N VAL A 256 3.23 -7.10 -1.31
CA VAL A 256 3.44 -6.23 -0.14
C VAL A 256 3.77 -7.05 1.11
N GLN A 257 3.18 -8.24 1.29
CA GLN A 257 3.51 -9.12 2.41
C GLN A 257 5.00 -9.54 2.37
N THR A 258 5.51 -9.84 1.18
CA THR A 258 6.93 -10.15 0.98
C THR A 258 7.81 -8.94 1.29
N MET A 259 7.40 -7.74 0.88
CA MET A 259 8.13 -6.50 1.22
C MET A 259 8.17 -6.26 2.74
N VAL A 260 7.07 -6.53 3.45
CA VAL A 260 7.01 -6.41 4.92
C VAL A 260 7.96 -7.38 5.61
N LEU A 261 8.11 -8.62 5.10
CA LEU A 261 9.08 -9.58 5.63
C LEU A 261 10.52 -9.07 5.47
N ASN A 262 10.89 -8.59 4.28
CA ASN A 262 12.23 -8.01 4.04
C ASN A 262 12.45 -6.76 4.92
N TYR A 263 11.41 -5.94 5.12
CA TYR A 263 11.47 -4.76 5.98
C TYR A 263 11.72 -5.12 7.45
N SER A 264 11.14 -6.23 7.92
CA SER A 264 11.39 -6.79 9.26
C SER A 264 12.80 -7.35 9.40
N GLU A 265 13.29 -8.07 8.39
CA GLU A 265 14.65 -8.61 8.36
C GLU A 265 15.70 -7.49 8.41
N ASN A 266 15.55 -6.45 7.60
CA ASN A 266 16.43 -5.27 7.63
C ASN A 266 16.45 -4.60 9.01
N ALA A 267 15.30 -4.56 9.71
CA ALA A 267 15.24 -4.02 11.07
C ALA A 267 16.10 -4.85 12.05
N LEU A 268 16.06 -6.18 11.94
CA LEU A 268 16.89 -7.07 12.76
C LEU A 268 18.38 -6.88 12.47
N GLU A 269 18.76 -6.74 11.20
CA GLU A 269 20.16 -6.49 10.82
C GLU A 269 20.68 -5.16 11.40
N VAL A 270 19.91 -4.08 11.26
CA VAL A 270 20.28 -2.76 11.82
C VAL A 270 20.41 -2.83 13.34
N LYS A 271 19.51 -3.57 14.01
CA LYS A 271 19.56 -3.78 15.46
C LYS A 271 20.86 -4.46 15.88
N SER A 272 21.18 -5.61 15.27
CA SER A 272 22.41 -6.36 15.56
C SER A 272 23.67 -5.57 15.19
N GLY A 273 23.67 -4.85 14.07
CA GLY A 273 24.77 -3.98 13.66
C GLY A 273 25.02 -2.86 14.67
N SER A 274 23.95 -2.23 15.19
CA SER A 274 24.04 -1.17 16.20
C SER A 274 24.59 -1.69 17.53
N GLU A 275 24.20 -2.88 17.96
CA GLU A 275 24.74 -3.52 19.17
C GLU A 275 26.23 -3.84 19.04
N LEU A 276 26.64 -4.39 17.89
CA LEU A 276 28.04 -4.64 17.58
C LEU A 276 28.86 -3.35 17.58
N GLN A 277 28.33 -2.29 16.95
CA GLN A 277 28.97 -0.98 16.91
C GLN A 277 29.18 -0.42 18.32
N LYS A 278 28.18 -0.51 19.21
CA LYS A 278 28.33 -0.12 20.63
C LYS A 278 29.42 -0.90 21.35
N LYS A 279 29.52 -2.21 21.09
CA LYS A 279 30.59 -3.05 21.69
C LYS A 279 31.97 -2.59 21.21
N LEU A 280 32.13 -2.32 19.92
CA LEU A 280 33.40 -1.83 19.34
C LEU A 280 33.77 -0.44 19.87
N LEU A 281 32.80 0.46 20.05
CA LEU A 281 33.04 1.79 20.61
C LEU A 281 33.52 1.73 22.07
N LYS A 282 32.97 0.84 22.88
CA LYS A 282 33.45 0.61 24.26
C LYS A 282 34.92 0.17 24.27
N GLN A 283 35.30 -0.74 23.37
CA GLN A 283 36.69 -1.17 23.24
C GLN A 283 37.59 -0.01 22.80
N LEU A 284 37.19 0.71 21.75
CA LEU A 284 37.98 1.82 21.21
C LEU A 284 38.19 2.94 22.24
N ARG A 285 37.18 3.21 23.08
CA ARG A 285 37.29 4.15 24.18
C ARG A 285 38.33 3.69 25.21
N SER A 286 38.29 2.42 25.60
CA SER A 286 39.32 1.83 26.48
C SER A 286 40.72 2.00 25.90
N ASP A 287 40.89 1.68 24.62
CA ASP A 287 42.19 1.79 23.93
C ASP A 287 42.71 3.25 23.90
N ILE A 288 41.81 4.24 23.81
CA ILE A 288 42.19 5.66 23.88
C ILE A 288 42.56 6.07 25.31
N GLU A 289 41.81 5.62 26.31
CA GLU A 289 42.11 5.88 27.73
C GLU A 289 43.49 5.31 28.11
N ASP A 290 43.80 4.09 27.66
CA ASP A 290 45.11 3.46 27.83
C ASP A 290 46.21 4.23 27.09
N PHE A 291 45.99 4.60 25.82
CA PHE A 291 46.94 5.38 25.03
C PHE A 291 47.28 6.73 25.66
N VAL A 292 46.28 7.46 26.17
CA VAL A 292 46.49 8.75 26.85
C VAL A 292 47.31 8.56 28.14
N THR A 293 47.05 7.47 28.87
CA THR A 293 47.78 7.13 30.09
C THR A 293 49.25 6.82 29.79
N ASP A 294 49.52 5.96 28.80
CA ASP A 294 50.87 5.62 28.35
C ASP A 294 51.65 6.85 27.86
N LEU A 295 50.98 7.73 27.12
CA LEU A 295 51.60 8.96 26.63
C LEU A 295 52.00 9.90 27.78
N GLY A 296 51.17 9.99 28.83
CA GLY A 296 51.49 10.76 30.02
C GLY A 296 52.71 10.21 30.77
N TYR A 297 52.88 8.89 30.84
CA TYR A 297 54.10 8.29 31.40
C TYR A 297 55.35 8.65 30.60
N LEU A 298 55.25 8.65 29.26
CA LEU A 298 56.36 9.02 28.39
C LEU A 298 56.69 10.52 28.45
N GLU A 299 55.71 11.40 28.63
CA GLU A 299 55.93 12.84 28.88
C GLU A 299 56.75 13.08 30.15
N ILE A 300 56.48 12.33 31.23
CA ILE A 300 57.28 12.40 32.47
C ILE A 300 58.73 11.97 32.20
N GLN A 301 58.95 10.85 31.50
CA GLN A 301 60.30 10.39 31.14
C GLN A 301 61.03 11.39 30.24
N SER A 302 60.33 12.01 29.29
CA SER A 302 60.90 13.04 28.43
C SER A 302 61.34 14.27 29.21
N ALA A 303 60.56 14.68 30.22
CA ALA A 303 60.90 15.78 31.11
C ALA A 303 62.14 15.47 31.97
N GLU A 304 62.28 14.22 32.44
CA GLU A 304 63.50 13.76 33.13
C GLU A 304 64.73 13.81 32.22
N LEU A 305 64.59 13.42 30.94
CA LEU A 305 65.67 13.52 29.94
C LEU A 305 66.07 14.97 29.64
N ALA A 306 65.10 15.90 29.58
CA ALA A 306 65.40 17.32 29.45
C ALA A 306 66.17 17.86 30.66
N ALA A 307 65.75 17.52 31.88
CA ALA A 307 66.45 17.92 33.09
C ALA A 307 67.88 17.37 33.13
N LEU A 308 68.07 16.12 32.68
CA LEU A 308 69.41 15.53 32.53
C LEU A 308 70.24 16.28 31.49
N ALA A 309 69.67 16.61 30.33
CA ALA A 309 70.35 17.37 29.29
C ALA A 309 70.81 18.77 29.77
N ASP A 310 69.96 19.47 30.54
CA ASP A 310 70.28 20.77 31.13
C ASP A 310 71.43 20.64 32.14
N GLU A 311 71.42 19.61 33.00
CA GLU A 311 72.53 19.37 33.94
C GLU A 311 73.82 18.99 33.20
N MET A 312 73.74 18.21 32.12
CA MET A 312 74.89 17.92 31.26
C MET A 312 75.48 19.20 30.67
N GLN A 313 74.67 20.11 30.13
CA GLN A 313 75.16 21.41 29.64
C GLN A 313 75.80 22.26 30.75
N ARG A 314 75.24 22.23 31.97
CA ARG A 314 75.79 22.94 33.12
C ARG A 314 77.17 22.39 33.52
N VAL A 315 77.29 21.07 33.63
CA VAL A 315 78.55 20.38 33.93
C VAL A 315 79.60 20.67 32.85
N GLN A 316 79.23 20.60 31.58
CA GLN A 316 80.11 20.93 30.46
C GLN A 316 80.64 22.37 30.56
N THR A 317 79.75 23.34 30.83
CA THR A 317 80.12 24.77 30.96
C THR A 317 81.09 24.99 32.12
N LEU A 318 80.88 24.32 33.25
CA LEU A 318 81.78 24.35 34.39
C LEU A 318 83.16 23.79 34.02
N TYR A 319 83.22 22.62 33.37
CA TYR A 319 84.47 22.01 32.94
C TYR A 319 85.22 22.85 31.90
N LYS A 320 84.51 23.48 30.96
CA LYS A 320 85.10 24.39 29.97
C LYS A 320 85.78 25.58 30.67
N THR A 321 85.08 26.20 31.62
CA THR A 321 85.63 27.30 32.44
C THR A 321 86.86 26.86 33.25
N MET A 322 86.88 25.63 33.77
CA MET A 322 88.02 25.09 34.52
C MET A 322 89.23 24.70 33.64
N THR A 323 89.01 24.42 32.34
CA THR A 323 90.05 23.95 31.41
C THR A 323 90.58 25.04 30.47
N GLU A 324 89.84 26.15 30.30
CA GLU A 324 90.28 27.36 29.59
C GLU A 324 91.68 27.87 30.02
N PRO A 325 92.03 27.93 31.32
CA PRO A 325 93.36 28.37 31.75
C PRO A 325 94.52 27.46 31.33
N PHE A 326 94.23 26.23 30.91
CA PHE A 326 95.22 25.18 30.60
C PHE A 326 95.32 24.86 29.10
N THR A 327 94.58 25.58 28.26
CA THR A 327 94.47 25.34 26.80
C THR A 327 95.14 26.42 25.93
N LEU A 328 95.88 27.35 26.55
CA LEU A 328 96.79 28.32 25.91
C LEU A 328 98.23 27.78 25.86
#